data_AF-A0A7T5JFX7-F1
#
_entry.id   AF-A0A7T5JFX7-F1
#
_cell.length_a   1.000
_cell.length_b   1.000
_cell.length_c   1.000
_cell.angle_alpha   90.00
_cell.angle_beta   90.00
_cell.angle_gamma   90.00
#
_symmetry.space_group_name_H-M   'P 1'
#
loop_
_entity.id
_entity.type
_entity.pdbx_description
1 polymer ?
#
loop_
_entity_poly.entity_id
_entity_poly.type
_entity_poly.pdbx_seq_one_letter_code
_entity_poly.pdbx_strand_id
1 'polypeptide(L)'
;MGLAKLKPWLGGLCLAASLGAHGVLLGLPWSSSTPETEDLAALEEPPTVTMDVAVLPTRPDQAEPELPLPVVSPPETMPAAVAVDPAPRVIPPSPQPVPEAISEVAPAAVEPPVTAAPESPVPEPIAADPAPEPIAETIAADTTAPEPQPFANFPHFQGAQQADCGGEACWTSPVEGGWRGAARSLQDNLEAQGYTLSNITGEVLSTETGVRIYRVAKAGEDPYYLNLVSVADGILYSLTPTPLTEDRLVTLQTL
;
A
#
# COMPACT_ATOMS: atom_id res chain seq x y z
N MET A 1 -56.69 -23.59 10.99
CA MET A 1 -56.56 -24.25 9.68
C MET A 1 -55.67 -23.36 8.83
N GLY A 2 -54.47 -23.69 8.38
CA GLY A 2 -53.69 -24.92 8.38
C GLY A 2 -52.78 -24.80 7.15
N LEU A 3 -51.46 -24.69 7.32
CA LEU A 3 -50.44 -24.87 6.28
C LEU A 3 -49.05 -24.56 6.86
N ALA A 4 -48.38 -25.60 7.37
CA ALA A 4 -46.93 -25.58 7.57
C ALA A 4 -46.41 -27.03 7.72
N LYS A 5 -46.54 -27.82 6.66
CA LYS A 5 -45.85 -29.12 6.51
C LYS A 5 -45.36 -29.27 5.07
N LEU A 6 -44.40 -28.45 4.68
CA LEU A 6 -43.61 -28.56 3.46
C LEU A 6 -42.20 -28.07 3.84
N LYS A 7 -41.07 -28.72 3.61
CA LYS A 7 -40.70 -30.10 3.23
C LYS A 7 -39.16 -30.08 3.43
N PRO A 8 -38.56 -30.81 4.40
CA PRO A 8 -37.13 -30.68 4.75
C PRO A 8 -36.15 -31.16 3.65
N TRP A 9 -36.64 -31.48 2.47
CA TRP A 9 -35.88 -32.10 1.38
C TRP A 9 -35.09 -31.09 0.53
N LEU A 10 -35.45 -29.80 0.54
CA LEU A 10 -34.75 -28.79 -0.26
C LEU A 10 -33.33 -28.48 0.26
N GLY A 11 -33.11 -28.56 1.58
CA GLY A 11 -31.81 -28.23 2.17
C GLY A 11 -30.68 -29.20 1.77
N GLY A 12 -31.00 -30.48 1.60
CA GLY A 12 -30.01 -31.49 1.20
C GLY A 12 -29.51 -31.31 -0.23
N LEU A 13 -30.36 -30.85 -1.15
CA LEU A 13 -29.98 -30.62 -2.55
C LEU A 13 -29.00 -29.44 -2.70
N CYS A 14 -29.17 -28.37 -1.92
CA CYS A 14 -28.25 -27.23 -1.95
C CYS A 14 -26.84 -27.59 -1.42
N LEU A 15 -26.76 -28.42 -0.37
CA LEU A 15 -25.48 -28.88 0.18
C LEU A 15 -24.72 -29.76 -0.80
N ALA A 16 -25.40 -30.69 -1.48
CA ALA A 16 -24.78 -31.54 -2.49
C ALA A 16 -24.27 -30.73 -3.71
N ALA A 17 -25.00 -29.70 -4.14
CA ALA A 17 -24.57 -28.83 -5.24
C ALA A 17 -23.32 -28.01 -4.87
N SER A 18 -23.22 -27.51 -3.64
CA SER A 18 -22.06 -26.74 -3.18
C SER A 18 -20.78 -27.58 -3.11
N LEU A 19 -20.86 -28.81 -2.60
CA LEU A 19 -19.70 -29.72 -2.59
C LEU A 19 -19.26 -30.13 -4.01
N GLY A 20 -20.20 -30.34 -4.93
CA GLY A 20 -19.88 -30.64 -6.32
C GLY A 20 -19.11 -29.52 -7.02
N ALA A 21 -19.52 -28.26 -6.82
CA ALA A 21 -18.86 -27.11 -7.43
C ALA A 21 -17.41 -26.91 -6.92
N HIS A 22 -17.18 -27.11 -5.62
CA HIS A 22 -15.84 -27.01 -5.04
C HIS A 22 -14.93 -28.18 -5.48
N GLY A 23 -15.48 -29.39 -5.64
CA GLY A 23 -14.72 -30.54 -6.14
C GLY A 23 -14.20 -30.36 -7.56
N VAL A 24 -14.96 -29.69 -8.44
CA VAL A 24 -14.53 -29.45 -9.83
C VAL A 24 -13.37 -28.46 -9.91
N LEU A 25 -13.31 -27.46 -9.02
CA LEU A 25 -12.19 -26.49 -8.97
C LEU A 25 -10.86 -27.15 -8.57
N LEU A 26 -10.89 -28.20 -7.75
CA LEU A 26 -9.68 -28.94 -7.35
C LEU A 26 -9.22 -29.95 -8.41
N GLY A 27 -10.07 -30.31 -9.37
CA GLY A 27 -9.77 -31.27 -10.43
C GLY A 27 -9.24 -30.65 -11.72
N LEU A 28 -9.22 -29.32 -11.84
CA LEU A 28 -8.67 -28.66 -13.01
C LEU A 28 -7.14 -28.85 -13.01
N PRO A 29 -6.56 -29.38 -14.10
CA PRO A 29 -5.11 -29.52 -14.21
C PRO A 29 -4.51 -28.11 -14.18
N TRP A 30 -3.83 -27.78 -13.08
CA TRP A 30 -2.99 -26.60 -13.04
C TRP A 30 -1.93 -26.79 -14.13
N SER A 31 -2.05 -26.02 -15.21
CA SER A 31 -0.98 -25.85 -16.17
C SER A 31 0.17 -25.17 -15.43
N SER A 32 1.03 -25.99 -14.84
CA SER A 32 2.36 -25.60 -14.40
C SER A 32 3.12 -25.15 -15.64
N SER A 33 3.12 -23.85 -15.92
CA SER A 33 4.06 -23.23 -16.83
C SER A 33 5.46 -23.53 -16.30
N THR A 34 6.10 -24.52 -16.93
CA THR A 34 7.51 -24.84 -16.72
C THR A 34 8.32 -23.60 -17.07
N PRO A 35 9.08 -23.01 -16.14
CA PRO A 35 10.03 -21.97 -16.53
C PRO A 35 11.08 -22.65 -17.42
N GLU A 36 11.16 -22.18 -18.67
CA GLU A 36 12.26 -22.49 -19.58
C GLU A 36 13.57 -22.20 -18.83
N THR A 37 14.31 -23.26 -18.55
CA THR A 37 15.68 -23.20 -18.05
C THR A 37 16.56 -22.87 -19.25
N GLU A 38 16.67 -21.58 -19.57
CA GLU A 38 17.71 -21.12 -20.49
C GLU A 38 19.06 -21.11 -19.75
N ASP A 39 19.81 -22.17 -20.02
CA ASP A 39 21.24 -22.14 -20.32
C ASP A 39 22.18 -21.37 -19.36
N LEU A 40 22.59 -22.07 -18.30
CA LEU A 40 23.81 -21.78 -17.55
C LEU A 40 25.05 -22.21 -18.36
N ALA A 41 25.52 -21.37 -19.28
CA ALA A 41 26.83 -21.53 -19.91
C ALA A 41 27.42 -20.23 -20.48
N ALA A 42 27.69 -19.23 -19.63
CA ALA A 42 28.66 -18.17 -19.95
C ALA A 42 29.25 -17.55 -18.67
N LEU A 43 30.34 -18.15 -18.19
CA LEU A 43 31.33 -17.46 -17.37
C LEU A 43 32.04 -16.44 -18.28
N GLU A 44 31.63 -15.17 -18.23
CA GLU A 44 32.43 -14.06 -18.74
C GLU A 44 32.94 -13.21 -17.57
N GLU A 45 34.24 -12.98 -17.58
CA GLU A 45 35.04 -12.28 -16.58
C GLU A 45 34.60 -10.82 -16.39
N PRO A 46 34.76 -10.24 -15.18
CA PRO A 46 34.53 -8.81 -14.98
C PRO A 46 35.59 -7.98 -15.73
N PRO A 47 35.22 -6.93 -16.48
CA PRO A 47 36.21 -6.04 -17.08
C PRO A 47 36.89 -5.19 -16.00
N THR A 48 38.21 -5.25 -15.97
CA THR A 48 39.08 -4.34 -15.22
C THR A 48 38.95 -2.92 -15.81
N VAL A 49 38.30 -2.01 -15.09
CA VAL A 49 38.22 -0.60 -15.47
C VAL A 49 39.52 0.11 -15.11
N THR A 50 40.44 0.24 -16.08
CA THR A 50 41.53 1.20 -16.01
C THR A 50 40.98 2.60 -16.34
N MET A 51 41.04 3.50 -15.36
CA MET A 51 40.71 4.91 -15.54
C MET A 51 41.79 5.59 -16.38
N ASP A 52 41.45 5.99 -17.60
CA ASP A 52 42.25 6.92 -18.40
C ASP A 52 41.75 8.35 -18.17
N VAL A 53 42.63 9.19 -17.62
CA VAL A 53 42.42 10.62 -17.43
C VAL A 53 42.55 11.31 -18.79
N ALA A 54 41.42 11.65 -19.41
CA ALA A 54 41.39 12.44 -20.63
C ALA A 54 41.07 13.92 -20.34
N VAL A 55 42.08 14.75 -20.61
CA VAL A 55 42.06 16.21 -20.61
C VAL A 55 41.08 16.74 -21.66
N LEU A 56 40.11 17.56 -21.26
CA LEU A 56 39.25 18.35 -22.17
C LEU A 56 40.04 19.48 -22.83
N PRO A 57 39.87 19.70 -24.15
CA PRO A 57 39.58 21.06 -24.59
C PRO A 57 38.51 21.20 -25.70
N THR A 58 37.63 22.17 -25.45
CA THR A 58 37.12 23.22 -26.34
C THR A 58 36.16 22.89 -27.51
N ARG A 59 34.92 23.38 -27.33
CA ARG A 59 33.88 23.66 -28.34
C ARG A 59 34.29 24.87 -29.20
N PRO A 60 34.09 24.81 -30.53
CA PRO A 60 33.26 25.85 -31.14
C PRO A 60 32.35 25.33 -32.27
N ASP A 61 31.19 25.99 -32.38
CA ASP A 61 30.41 26.30 -33.58
C ASP A 61 30.42 25.32 -34.78
N GLN A 62 29.28 24.66 -35.00
CA GLN A 62 28.76 24.54 -36.37
C GLN A 62 27.23 24.41 -36.35
N ALA A 63 26.57 25.42 -36.89
CA ALA A 63 25.18 25.38 -37.31
C ALA A 63 25.06 24.60 -38.64
N GLU A 64 24.03 23.77 -38.80
CA GLU A 64 23.28 23.69 -40.06
C GLU A 64 21.88 23.08 -39.83
N PRO A 65 20.81 23.67 -40.38
CA PRO A 65 19.43 23.18 -40.28
C PRO A 65 19.01 22.32 -41.49
N GLU A 66 17.88 21.61 -41.32
CA GLU A 66 17.04 20.92 -42.33
C GLU A 66 17.50 19.51 -42.75
N LEU A 67 16.66 18.46 -42.77
CA LEU A 67 15.43 18.31 -43.54
C LEU A 67 14.44 17.32 -42.88
N PRO A 68 13.11 17.51 -43.04
CA PRO A 68 12.10 16.52 -42.65
C PRO A 68 12.10 15.33 -43.61
N LEU A 69 12.28 14.12 -43.08
CA LEU A 69 12.11 12.88 -43.85
C LEU A 69 10.62 12.47 -43.88
N PRO A 70 10.15 11.91 -45.00
CA PRO A 70 8.72 11.73 -45.31
C PRO A 70 8.01 10.71 -44.42
N VAL A 71 6.79 11.08 -44.03
CA VAL A 71 5.76 10.22 -43.45
C VAL A 71 5.47 9.08 -44.43
N VAL A 72 5.76 7.84 -44.03
CA VAL A 72 5.26 6.64 -44.68
C VAL A 72 4.03 6.18 -43.90
N SER A 73 2.84 6.52 -44.42
CA SER A 73 1.57 5.99 -43.94
C SER A 73 1.47 4.51 -44.29
N PRO A 74 1.28 3.59 -43.32
CA PRO A 74 0.91 2.22 -43.64
C PRO A 74 -0.53 2.15 -44.19
N PRO A 75 -0.82 1.18 -45.06
CA PRO A 75 -2.05 1.09 -45.83
C PRO A 75 -3.30 0.86 -44.97
N GLU A 76 -4.39 1.50 -45.37
CA GLU A 76 -5.76 1.24 -44.91
C GLU A 76 -6.04 -0.27 -45.00
N THR A 77 -6.13 -0.91 -43.84
CA THR A 77 -6.66 -2.27 -43.73
C THR A 77 -8.18 -2.16 -43.84
N MET A 78 -8.72 -2.82 -44.86
CA MET A 78 -10.15 -2.89 -45.15
C MET A 78 -10.95 -3.35 -43.91
N PRO A 79 -12.20 -2.86 -43.72
CA PRO A 79 -13.06 -3.32 -42.66
C PRO A 79 -13.46 -4.79 -42.91
N ALA A 80 -12.89 -5.70 -42.12
CA ALA A 80 -13.35 -7.07 -42.04
C ALA A 80 -14.70 -7.10 -41.29
N ALA A 81 -15.70 -7.66 -41.97
CA ALA A 81 -16.92 -8.29 -41.48
C ALA A 81 -17.43 -7.89 -40.09
N VAL A 82 -18.60 -7.24 -40.09
CA VAL A 82 -19.52 -7.09 -38.97
C VAL A 82 -19.75 -8.45 -38.31
N ALA A 83 -19.08 -8.70 -37.17
CA ALA A 83 -19.48 -9.74 -36.25
C ALA A 83 -20.79 -9.29 -35.60
N VAL A 84 -21.82 -10.12 -35.79
CA VAL A 84 -23.15 -9.96 -35.21
C VAL A 84 -23.02 -9.82 -33.69
N ASP A 85 -23.45 -8.67 -33.18
CA ASP A 85 -23.60 -8.38 -31.76
C ASP A 85 -24.53 -9.44 -31.14
N PRO A 86 -24.04 -10.30 -30.22
CA PRO A 86 -24.94 -11.11 -29.42
C PRO A 86 -25.65 -10.16 -28.46
N ALA A 87 -26.94 -9.95 -28.70
CA ALA A 87 -27.82 -9.13 -27.88
C ALA A 87 -27.48 -9.28 -26.39
N PRO A 88 -27.40 -8.16 -25.63
CA PRO A 88 -27.04 -8.20 -24.22
C PRO A 88 -27.98 -9.15 -23.49
N ARG A 89 -27.44 -10.26 -22.99
CA ARG A 89 -28.14 -11.10 -22.04
C ARG A 89 -28.43 -10.24 -20.82
N VAL A 90 -29.68 -9.85 -20.67
CA VAL A 90 -30.22 -9.24 -19.45
C VAL A 90 -30.05 -10.30 -18.36
N ILE A 91 -28.94 -10.22 -17.62
CA ILE A 91 -28.78 -10.99 -16.40
C ILE A 91 -29.79 -10.39 -15.42
N PRO A 92 -30.77 -11.17 -14.91
CA PRO A 92 -31.68 -10.67 -13.90
C PRO A 92 -30.84 -10.21 -12.69
N PRO A 93 -31.18 -9.09 -12.05
CA PRO A 93 -30.46 -8.64 -10.86
C PRO A 93 -30.45 -9.79 -9.84
N SER A 94 -29.25 -10.15 -9.37
CA SER A 94 -29.12 -11.09 -8.26
C SER A 94 -30.00 -10.59 -7.11
N PRO A 95 -30.81 -11.47 -6.49
CA PRO A 95 -31.60 -11.09 -5.32
C PRO A 95 -30.63 -10.52 -4.28
N GLN A 96 -30.82 -9.25 -3.90
CA GLN A 96 -30.09 -8.67 -2.79
C GLN A 96 -30.37 -9.54 -1.56
N PRO A 97 -29.33 -9.93 -0.79
CA PRO A 97 -29.55 -10.56 0.50
C PRO A 97 -30.34 -9.55 1.34
N VAL A 98 -31.57 -9.93 1.71
CA VAL A 98 -32.33 -9.21 2.73
C VAL A 98 -31.47 -9.26 4.00
N PRO A 99 -31.11 -8.12 4.60
CA PRO A 99 -30.38 -8.11 5.86
C PRO A 99 -31.14 -8.97 6.87
N GLU A 100 -30.53 -10.07 7.30
CA GLU A 100 -31.05 -10.83 8.43
C GLU A 100 -31.05 -9.90 9.63
N ALA A 101 -32.24 -9.69 10.21
CA ALA A 101 -32.40 -8.99 11.46
C ALA A 101 -31.57 -9.73 12.51
N ILE A 102 -30.44 -9.14 12.88
CA ILE A 102 -29.61 -9.57 13.99
C ILE A 102 -30.50 -9.54 15.24
N SER A 103 -30.87 -10.72 15.73
CA SER A 103 -31.52 -10.86 17.03
C SER A 103 -30.53 -10.40 18.10
N GLU A 104 -30.79 -9.20 18.62
CA GLU A 104 -30.19 -8.65 19.82
C GLU A 104 -30.47 -9.58 21.01
N VAL A 105 -29.55 -10.51 21.27
CA VAL A 105 -29.52 -11.25 22.52
C VAL A 105 -28.95 -10.29 23.56
N ALA A 106 -29.84 -9.78 24.42
CA ALA A 106 -29.47 -9.02 25.60
C ALA A 106 -28.42 -9.79 26.42
N PRO A 107 -27.23 -9.21 26.68
CA PRO A 107 -26.29 -9.81 27.61
C PRO A 107 -26.88 -9.75 29.02
N ALA A 108 -27.00 -10.93 29.64
CA ALA A 108 -27.29 -11.04 31.06
C ALA A 108 -26.21 -10.29 31.85
N ALA A 109 -26.64 -9.32 32.66
CA ALA A 109 -25.80 -8.63 33.62
C ALA A 109 -25.23 -9.65 34.61
N VAL A 110 -23.94 -9.95 34.48
CA VAL A 110 -23.15 -10.59 35.54
C VAL A 110 -22.48 -9.46 36.30
N GLU A 111 -22.94 -9.22 37.52
CA GLU A 111 -22.35 -8.27 38.46
C GLU A 111 -20.89 -8.66 38.75
N PRO A 112 -19.90 -7.76 38.56
CA PRO A 112 -18.57 -7.98 39.08
C PRO A 112 -18.55 -7.74 40.61
N PRO A 113 -17.79 -8.55 41.38
CA PRO A 113 -17.60 -8.31 42.80
C PRO A 113 -16.84 -7.01 43.04
N VAL A 114 -17.37 -6.20 43.95
CA VAL A 114 -16.77 -4.99 44.52
C VAL A 114 -15.38 -5.33 45.06
N THR A 115 -14.34 -4.86 44.37
CA THR A 115 -12.96 -4.87 44.87
C THR A 115 -12.58 -3.46 45.27
N ALA A 116 -12.10 -3.33 46.51
CA ALA A 116 -11.91 -2.11 47.25
C ALA A 116 -11.04 -1.05 46.54
N ALA A 117 -11.39 0.21 46.80
CA ALA A 117 -10.62 1.39 46.44
C ALA A 117 -9.20 1.32 47.02
N PRO A 118 -8.15 1.66 46.25
CA PRO A 118 -6.88 2.05 46.83
C PRO A 118 -7.02 3.45 47.46
N GLU A 119 -6.64 3.54 48.74
CA GLU A 119 -6.57 4.77 49.52
C GLU A 119 -5.70 5.82 48.81
N SER A 120 -6.22 7.04 48.70
CA SER A 120 -5.40 8.21 48.35
C SER A 120 -4.36 8.43 49.43
N PRO A 121 -3.04 8.47 49.11
CA PRO A 121 -2.08 8.97 50.07
C PRO A 121 -2.33 10.47 50.28
N VAL A 122 -2.60 10.84 51.52
CA VAL A 122 -2.60 12.21 52.02
C VAL A 122 -1.19 12.79 51.78
N PRO A 123 -1.04 13.93 51.08
CA PRO A 123 0.25 14.57 50.96
C PRO A 123 0.71 15.10 52.33
N GLU A 124 1.85 14.61 52.81
CA GLU A 124 2.56 15.18 53.96
C GLU A 124 3.03 16.61 53.63
N PRO A 125 2.88 17.58 54.55
CA PRO A 125 3.44 18.90 54.39
C PRO A 125 4.96 18.82 54.57
N ILE A 126 5.67 18.86 53.45
CA ILE A 126 7.14 19.00 53.44
C ILE A 126 7.45 20.38 54.02
N ALA A 127 8.23 20.39 55.09
CA ALA A 127 8.78 21.58 55.70
C ALA A 127 9.59 22.38 54.67
N ALA A 128 9.41 23.70 54.69
CA ALA A 128 10.15 24.64 53.86
C ALA A 128 11.67 24.49 54.07
N ASP A 129 12.35 23.98 53.05
CA ASP A 129 13.81 24.06 52.90
C ASP A 129 14.15 25.40 52.20
N PRO A 130 15.22 26.11 52.60
CA PRO A 130 15.49 27.49 52.23
C PRO A 130 15.62 27.74 50.73
N ALA A 131 15.18 28.95 50.35
CA ALA A 131 15.20 29.50 49.01
C ALA A 131 16.53 29.27 48.27
N PRO A 132 16.52 28.63 47.08
CA PRO A 132 17.65 28.74 46.17
C PRO A 132 17.74 30.19 45.64
N GLU A 133 18.95 30.73 45.68
CA GLU A 133 19.31 32.05 45.16
C GLU A 133 18.90 32.19 43.68
N PRO A 134 18.51 33.39 43.22
CA PRO A 134 18.14 33.61 41.82
C PRO A 134 19.41 33.57 40.96
N ILE A 135 19.74 32.37 40.48
CA ILE A 135 20.63 32.22 39.33
C ILE A 135 19.87 32.82 38.14
N ALA A 136 20.31 33.99 37.70
CA ALA A 136 19.94 34.54 36.41
C ALA A 136 20.55 33.66 35.32
N GLU A 137 20.00 32.45 35.14
CA GLU A 137 20.15 31.74 33.88
C GLU A 137 19.44 32.57 32.83
N THR A 138 20.27 33.32 32.09
CA THR A 138 19.93 33.86 30.79
C THR A 138 19.55 32.65 29.94
N ILE A 139 18.26 32.30 29.95
CA ILE A 139 17.67 31.45 28.94
C ILE A 139 17.74 32.28 27.68
N ALA A 140 18.86 32.18 26.97
CA ALA A 140 18.89 32.45 25.55
C ALA A 140 17.84 31.50 24.97
N ALA A 141 16.63 32.01 24.79
CA ALA A 141 15.62 31.39 23.96
C ALA A 141 16.23 31.33 22.56
N ASP A 142 16.97 30.25 22.30
CA ASP A 142 17.39 29.85 20.99
C ASP A 142 16.11 29.60 20.20
N THR A 143 15.60 30.69 19.62
CA THR A 143 14.42 30.71 18.76
C THR A 143 14.90 30.33 17.37
N THR A 144 15.60 29.21 17.27
CA THR A 144 15.82 28.58 15.97
C THR A 144 14.47 27.98 15.60
N ALA A 145 13.80 28.59 14.62
CA ALA A 145 12.61 27.99 14.02
C ALA A 145 12.98 26.54 13.65
N PRO A 146 12.22 25.52 14.11
CA PRO A 146 12.56 24.13 13.81
C PRO A 146 12.64 23.99 12.30
N GLU A 147 13.74 23.43 11.81
CA GLU A 147 13.87 23.14 10.39
C GLU A 147 12.66 22.30 9.96
N PRO A 148 12.02 22.64 8.81
CA PRO A 148 10.83 21.95 8.37
C PRO A 148 11.17 20.47 8.17
N GLN A 149 10.60 19.63 9.03
CA GLN A 149 10.80 18.19 8.90
C GLN A 149 10.09 17.72 7.63
N PRO A 150 10.82 17.07 6.71
CA PRO A 150 10.21 16.56 5.50
C PRO A 150 9.11 15.56 5.89
N PHE A 151 7.97 15.66 5.21
CA PHE A 151 6.81 14.78 5.38
C PHE A 151 6.08 14.87 6.74
N ALA A 152 6.36 15.86 7.59
CA ALA A 152 5.72 15.99 8.91
C ALA A 152 4.18 16.12 8.86
N ASN A 153 3.63 16.58 7.73
CA ASN A 153 2.19 16.72 7.51
C ASN A 153 1.54 15.47 6.87
N PHE A 154 2.29 14.38 6.71
CA PHE A 154 1.74 13.17 6.09
C PHE A 154 0.69 12.51 6.99
N PRO A 155 -0.51 12.17 6.47
CA PRO A 155 -1.53 11.49 7.25
C PRO A 155 -1.21 10.00 7.38
N HIS A 156 -0.54 9.64 8.47
CA HIS A 156 -0.19 8.27 8.79
C HIS A 156 -1.41 7.38 9.03
N PHE A 157 -1.26 6.08 8.77
CA PHE A 157 -2.27 5.09 9.16
C PHE A 157 -2.51 5.11 10.67
N GLN A 158 -3.73 4.77 11.08
CA GLN A 158 -4.04 4.60 12.50
C GLN A 158 -3.17 3.50 13.11
N GLY A 159 -2.51 3.80 14.22
CA GLY A 159 -1.60 2.86 14.88
C GLY A 159 -0.28 2.65 14.14
N ALA A 160 0.06 3.48 13.14
CA ALA A 160 1.38 3.45 12.54
C ALA A 160 2.47 3.77 13.57
N GLN A 161 3.51 2.96 13.58
CA GLN A 161 4.68 3.13 14.43
C GLN A 161 5.89 3.43 13.55
N GLN A 162 6.79 4.28 14.01
CA GLN A 162 8.03 4.52 13.31
C GLN A 162 8.88 3.26 13.34
N ALA A 163 9.41 2.86 12.19
CA ALA A 163 10.24 1.69 12.03
C ALA A 163 11.64 2.10 11.55
N ASP A 164 12.65 1.33 11.93
CA ASP A 164 13.98 1.48 11.36
C ASP A 164 14.06 0.69 10.06
N CYS A 165 14.04 1.42 8.95
CA CYS A 165 14.14 0.83 7.62
C CYS A 165 15.53 1.00 7.02
N GLY A 166 16.52 1.54 7.74
CA GLY A 166 17.87 1.76 7.21
C GLY A 166 18.14 3.17 6.68
N GLY A 167 17.49 4.19 7.27
CA GLY A 167 17.81 5.60 7.06
C GLY A 167 16.71 6.46 6.42
N GLU A 168 15.66 5.85 5.86
CA GLU A 168 14.50 6.57 5.34
C GLU A 168 13.42 6.80 6.42
N ALA A 169 12.58 7.82 6.20
CA ALA A 169 11.40 8.04 7.02
C ALA A 169 10.41 6.88 6.75
N CYS A 170 10.26 6.00 7.74
CA CYS A 170 9.62 4.72 7.57
C CYS A 170 8.71 4.36 8.74
N TRP A 171 7.60 3.71 8.42
CA TRP A 171 6.58 3.35 9.38
C TRP A 171 6.01 1.98 9.07
N THR A 172 5.64 1.25 10.12
CA THR A 172 4.86 0.01 10.03
C THR A 172 3.48 0.27 10.57
N SER A 173 2.47 -0.40 9.99
CA SER A 173 1.10 -0.32 10.48
C SER A 173 0.46 -1.71 10.43
N PRO A 174 -0.13 -2.17 11.55
CA PRO A 174 -0.93 -3.38 11.54
C PRO A 174 -2.22 -3.08 10.78
N VAL A 175 -2.44 -3.78 9.67
CA VAL A 175 -3.63 -3.59 8.84
C VAL A 175 -4.39 -4.89 8.71
N GLU A 176 -5.63 -4.88 9.19
CA GLU A 176 -6.56 -5.99 8.99
C GLU A 176 -7.06 -5.99 7.54
N GLY A 177 -7.08 -7.16 6.89
CA GLY A 177 -7.52 -7.29 5.50
C GLY A 177 -6.41 -7.15 4.45
N GLY A 178 -5.15 -7.08 4.88
CA GLY A 178 -3.98 -7.13 4.01
C GLY A 178 -3.69 -5.83 3.26
N TRP A 179 -2.56 -5.81 2.57
CA TRP A 179 -1.97 -4.60 1.99
C TRP A 179 -2.84 -3.91 0.93
N ARG A 180 -3.69 -4.66 0.20
CA ARG A 180 -4.57 -4.08 -0.85
C ARG A 180 -5.65 -3.18 -0.26
N GLY A 181 -6.25 -3.62 0.84
CA GLY A 181 -7.24 -2.83 1.57
C GLY A 181 -6.60 -1.57 2.14
N ALA A 182 -5.44 -1.73 2.79
CA ALA A 182 -4.67 -0.61 3.33
C ALA A 182 -4.28 0.42 2.26
N ALA A 183 -3.77 -0.02 1.10
CA ALA A 183 -3.40 0.87 0.01
C ALA A 183 -4.61 1.68 -0.51
N ARG A 184 -5.78 1.04 -0.62
CA ARG A 184 -7.01 1.72 -1.04
C ARG A 184 -7.49 2.73 0.00
N SER A 185 -7.55 2.35 1.27
CA SER A 185 -7.95 3.26 2.35
C SER A 185 -7.01 4.46 2.48
N LEU A 186 -5.70 4.25 2.27
CA LEU A 186 -4.71 5.33 2.26
C LEU A 186 -4.92 6.28 1.09
N GLN A 187 -5.13 5.73 -0.11
CA GLN A 187 -5.42 6.52 -1.30
C GLN A 187 -6.67 7.38 -1.08
N ASP A 188 -7.78 6.78 -0.62
CA ASP A 188 -9.03 7.48 -0.35
C ASP A 188 -8.83 8.61 0.67
N ASN A 189 -8.04 8.36 1.72
CA ASN A 189 -7.74 9.36 2.76
C ASN A 189 -6.87 10.52 2.23
N LEU A 190 -5.82 10.23 1.48
CA LEU A 190 -4.96 11.25 0.88
C LEU A 190 -5.73 12.08 -0.15
N GLU A 191 -6.54 11.46 -1.00
CA GLU A 191 -7.39 12.17 -1.97
C GLU A 191 -8.41 13.07 -1.27
N ALA A 192 -9.01 12.62 -0.17
CA ALA A 192 -9.91 13.44 0.65
C ALA A 192 -9.22 14.68 1.26
N GLN A 193 -7.90 14.64 1.43
CA GLN A 193 -7.08 15.77 1.89
C GLN A 193 -6.52 16.64 0.75
N GLY A 194 -6.94 16.37 -0.50
CA GLY A 194 -6.54 17.13 -1.68
C GLY A 194 -5.18 16.72 -2.25
N TYR A 195 -4.63 15.58 -1.85
CA TYR A 195 -3.48 14.99 -2.53
C TYR A 195 -3.91 14.29 -3.82
N THR A 196 -3.02 14.28 -4.81
CA THR A 196 -3.16 13.50 -6.04
C THR A 196 -2.15 12.36 -6.01
N LEU A 197 -2.61 11.13 -6.25
CA LEU A 197 -1.77 9.94 -6.29
C LEU A 197 -1.66 9.44 -7.72
N SER A 198 -0.44 9.17 -8.16
CA SER A 198 -0.18 8.46 -9.42
C SER A 198 0.57 7.17 -9.10
N ASN A 199 -0.04 6.03 -9.38
CA ASN A 199 0.65 4.76 -9.23
C ASN A 199 1.71 4.65 -10.34
N ILE A 200 2.98 4.55 -9.93
CA ILE A 200 4.13 4.41 -10.83
C ILE A 200 4.85 3.08 -10.60
N THR A 201 4.15 2.12 -9.99
CA THR A 201 4.67 0.77 -9.77
C THR A 201 4.91 0.17 -11.16
N GLY A 202 6.18 -0.09 -11.49
CA GLY A 202 6.58 -0.62 -12.80
C GLY A 202 6.05 -2.03 -13.04
N GLU A 203 6.19 -2.52 -14.28
CA GLU A 203 5.70 -3.84 -14.70
C GLU A 203 6.35 -5.01 -13.92
N VAL A 204 7.61 -4.85 -13.50
CA VAL A 204 8.40 -5.89 -12.80
C VAL A 204 7.93 -6.10 -11.37
N LEU A 205 7.59 -5.02 -10.65
CA LEU A 205 7.01 -5.05 -9.32
C LEU A 205 5.48 -5.20 -9.42
N SER A 206 5.05 -6.25 -10.12
CA SER A 206 3.64 -6.53 -10.40
C SER A 206 2.78 -6.44 -9.14
N THR A 207 1.54 -5.97 -9.29
CA THR A 207 0.57 -5.74 -8.20
C THR A 207 0.24 -6.96 -7.31
N GLU A 208 0.85 -8.10 -7.55
CA GLU A 208 0.73 -9.33 -6.77
C GLU A 208 1.82 -9.47 -5.70
N THR A 209 2.97 -8.79 -5.86
CA THR A 209 4.12 -8.89 -4.95
C THR A 209 3.92 -8.19 -3.61
N GLY A 210 2.82 -7.44 -3.45
CA GLY A 210 2.59 -6.65 -2.24
C GLY A 210 3.37 -5.34 -2.20
N VAL A 211 3.97 -4.92 -3.30
CA VAL A 211 4.69 -3.64 -3.42
C VAL A 211 3.88 -2.66 -4.26
N ARG A 212 3.81 -1.40 -3.83
CA ARG A 212 3.30 -0.28 -4.64
C ARG A 212 4.11 0.98 -4.41
N ILE A 213 4.37 1.70 -5.49
CA ILE A 213 4.97 3.03 -5.45
C ILE A 213 3.96 4.03 -5.98
N TYR A 214 3.65 5.03 -5.17
CA TYR A 214 2.79 6.14 -5.54
C TYR A 214 3.61 7.43 -5.55
N ARG A 215 3.51 8.19 -6.63
CA ARG A 215 3.90 9.60 -6.62
C ARG A 215 2.76 10.40 -6.02
N VAL A 216 3.01 11.04 -4.89
CA VAL A 216 2.05 11.86 -4.15
C VAL A 216 2.36 13.33 -4.41
N ALA A 217 1.36 14.10 -4.81
CA ALA A 217 1.50 15.51 -5.11
C ALA A 217 0.36 16.33 -4.49
N LYS A 218 0.63 17.56 -4.09
CA LYS A 218 -0.37 18.52 -3.61
C LYS A 218 -0.03 19.91 -4.11
N ALA A 219 -1.05 20.73 -4.34
CA ALA A 219 -0.85 22.07 -4.91
C ALA A 219 0.05 22.93 -3.98
N GLY A 220 1.15 23.43 -4.53
CA GLY A 220 2.11 24.27 -3.80
C GLY A 220 3.12 23.49 -2.95
N GLU A 221 3.12 22.16 -2.99
CA GLU A 221 4.10 21.31 -2.31
C GLU A 221 4.93 20.53 -3.33
N ASP A 222 6.20 20.24 -3.02
CA ASP A 222 7.02 19.36 -3.85
C ASP A 222 6.48 17.93 -3.80
N PRO A 223 6.42 17.23 -4.94
CA PRO A 223 5.97 15.85 -5.00
C PRO A 223 6.96 14.93 -4.30
N TYR A 224 6.44 13.89 -3.66
CA TYR A 224 7.24 12.84 -3.03
C TYR A 224 6.70 11.46 -3.40
N TYR A 225 7.42 10.43 -2.99
CA TYR A 225 7.11 9.04 -3.28
C TYR A 225 6.76 8.32 -2.01
N LEU A 226 5.62 7.64 -2.07
CA LEU A 226 5.10 6.77 -1.04
C LEU A 226 5.30 5.34 -1.51
N ASN A 227 6.18 4.63 -0.83
CA ASN A 227 6.51 3.24 -1.14
C ASN A 227 5.78 2.37 -0.10
N LEU A 228 4.85 1.53 -0.53
CA LEU A 228 4.17 0.56 0.33
C LEU A 228 4.70 -0.83 0.03
N VAL A 229 4.96 -1.57 1.10
CA VAL A 229 5.49 -2.92 1.07
C VAL A 229 4.67 -3.76 2.04
N SER A 230 4.12 -4.87 1.56
CA SER A 230 3.50 -5.88 2.43
C SER A 230 4.58 -6.61 3.20
N VAL A 231 4.42 -6.71 4.52
CA VAL A 231 5.28 -7.48 5.42
C VAL A 231 4.44 -8.50 6.20
N ALA A 232 5.06 -9.39 6.98
CA ALA A 232 4.36 -10.49 7.65
C ALA A 232 3.22 -10.02 8.56
N ASP A 233 3.45 -8.94 9.31
CA ASP A 233 2.53 -8.42 10.33
C ASP A 233 1.75 -7.16 9.88
N GLY A 234 1.69 -6.89 8.57
CA GLY A 234 0.90 -5.78 8.03
C GLY A 234 1.56 -5.10 6.84
N ILE A 235 1.69 -3.77 6.91
CA ILE A 235 2.34 -2.98 5.88
C ILE A 235 3.48 -2.16 6.47
N LEU A 236 4.53 -2.04 5.68
CA LEU A 236 5.61 -1.10 5.86
C LEU A 236 5.49 -0.05 4.76
N TYR A 237 5.61 1.22 5.11
CA TYR A 237 5.64 2.28 4.12
C TYR A 237 6.69 3.32 4.44
N SER A 238 7.29 3.87 3.40
CA SER A 238 8.31 4.91 3.49
C SER A 238 8.00 6.08 2.58
N LEU A 239 8.44 7.27 3.00
CA LEU A 239 8.27 8.53 2.28
C LEU A 239 9.64 9.04 1.84
N THR A 240 9.81 9.19 0.53
CA THR A 240 11.11 9.53 -0.07
C THR A 240 10.96 10.59 -1.16
N PRO A 241 11.97 11.46 -1.37
CA PRO A 241 11.94 12.45 -2.45
C PRO A 241 12.09 11.83 -3.84
N THR A 242 12.65 10.61 -3.92
CA THR A 242 12.82 9.82 -5.15
C THR A 242 12.22 8.43 -4.95
N PRO A 243 11.74 7.74 -6.01
CA PRO A 243 11.23 6.39 -5.87
C PRO A 243 12.34 5.44 -5.39
N LEU A 244 12.00 4.47 -4.53
CA LEU A 244 12.96 3.47 -4.11
C LEU A 244 13.32 2.52 -5.26
N THR A 245 14.56 2.04 -5.25
CA THR A 245 15.03 1.01 -6.19
C THR A 245 14.40 -0.33 -5.87
N GLU A 246 14.34 -1.22 -6.86
CA GLU A 246 13.80 -2.57 -6.70
C GLU A 246 14.53 -3.38 -5.61
N ASP A 247 15.86 -3.40 -5.63
CA ASP A 247 16.67 -4.08 -4.61
C ASP A 247 16.33 -3.60 -3.19
N ARG A 248 16.04 -2.30 -3.06
CA ARG A 248 15.68 -1.70 -1.79
C ARG A 248 14.30 -2.18 -1.33
N LEU A 249 13.33 -2.22 -2.24
CA LEU A 249 11.98 -2.70 -1.94
C LEU A 249 11.96 -4.18 -1.55
N VAL A 250 12.76 -5.01 -2.24
CA VAL A 250 12.94 -6.43 -1.89
C VAL A 250 13.55 -6.56 -0.48
N THR A 251 14.54 -5.73 -0.15
CA THR A 251 15.14 -5.73 1.20
C THR A 251 14.08 -5.43 2.27
N LEU A 252 13.20 -4.44 2.03
CA LEU A 252 12.14 -4.06 2.97
C LEU A 252 11.08 -5.16 3.16
N GLN A 253 10.87 -6.04 2.18
CA GLN A 253 9.95 -7.18 2.32
C GLN A 253 10.44 -8.26 3.29
N THR A 254 11.74 -8.25 3.61
CA THR A 254 12.36 -9.26 4.48
C THR A 254 12.47 -8.82 5.95
N LEU A 255 12.04 -7.59 6.25
CA LEU A 255 11.93 -7.06 7.61
C LEU A 255 10.69 -7.63 8.32
#